data_AF-A0A8T4I2S5-F1
#
_entry.id   AF-A0A8T4I2S5-F1
#
_cell.length_a   1.000
_cell.length_b   1.000
_cell.length_c   1.000
_cell.angle_alpha   90.00
_cell.angle_beta   90.00
_cell.angle_gamma   90.00
#
_symmetry.space_group_name_H-M   'P 1'
#
loop_
_entity.id
_entity.type
_entity.pdbx_description
1 polymer ?
#
loop_
_entity_poly.entity_id
_entity_poly.type
_entity_poly.pdbx_seq_one_letter_code
_entity_poly.pdbx_strand_id
1 'polypeptide(L)'
;RELEDLNARLAGAQLSQRDAALSVREAQAELTRTVKDAGSSSLDRARAQLAYDQAVQRLKDQTTETKRLKTETAAANKIGVSGS
;
A
#
# COMPACT_ATOMS: atom_id res chain seq x y z
N ARG A 1 16.30 21.52 -0.30
CA ARG A 1 16.28 20.44 -1.32
C ARG A 1 16.03 19.09 -0.64
N GLU A 2 16.90 18.59 0.23
CA GLU A 2 16.69 17.29 0.90
C GLU A 2 15.36 17.18 1.68
N LEU A 3 14.94 18.22 2.41
CA LEU A 3 13.63 18.25 3.08
C LEU A 3 12.46 18.24 2.09
N GLU A 4 12.58 18.95 0.98
CA GLU A 4 11.54 18.99 -0.06
C GLU A 4 11.39 17.63 -0.72
N ASP A 5 12.51 16.96 -1.02
CA ASP A 5 12.54 15.61 -1.56
C ASP A 5 11.91 14.59 -0.60
N LEU A 6 12.20 14.68 0.71
CA LEU A 6 11.59 13.83 1.74
C LEU A 6 10.07 14.06 1.84
N ASN A 7 9.61 15.31 1.85
CA ASN A 7 8.19 15.63 1.89
C ASN A 7 7.47 15.13 0.62
N ALA A 8 8.09 15.26 -0.56
CA ALA A 8 7.56 14.73 -1.81
C ALA A 8 7.46 13.20 -1.80
N ARG A 9 8.50 12.51 -1.30
CA ARG A 9 8.49 11.04 -1.12
C ARG A 9 7.39 10.60 -0.15
N LEU A 10 7.20 11.30 0.97
CA LEU A 10 6.12 11.01 1.91
C LEU A 10 4.75 11.16 1.26
N ALA A 11 4.52 12.23 0.49
CA ALA A 11 3.27 12.41 -0.25
C ALA A 11 3.02 11.27 -1.25
N GLY A 12 4.06 10.86 -1.98
CA GLY A 12 4.00 9.70 -2.87
C GLY A 12 3.66 8.39 -2.14
N ALA A 13 4.33 8.11 -1.01
CA ALA A 13 4.09 6.92 -0.21
C ALA A 13 2.65 6.86 0.34
N GLN A 14 2.10 7.99 0.76
CA GLN A 14 0.70 8.08 1.21
C GLN A 14 -0.30 7.74 0.08
N LEU A 15 -0.03 8.18 -1.15
CA LEU A 15 -0.84 7.81 -2.30
C LEU A 15 -0.72 6.31 -2.60
N SER A 16 0.50 5.76 -2.59
CA SER A 16 0.75 4.32 -2.79
C SER A 16 0.08 3.45 -1.72
N GLN A 17 0.04 3.89 -0.46
CA GLN A 17 -0.68 3.18 0.60
C GLN A 17 -2.20 3.15 0.34
N ARG A 18 -2.76 4.28 -0.12
CA ARG A 18 -4.19 4.36 -0.47
C ARG A 18 -4.53 3.47 -1.66
N ASP A 19 -3.68 3.49 -2.69
CA ASP A 19 -3.81 2.63 -3.87
C ASP A 19 -3.78 1.15 -3.47
N ALA A 20 -2.81 0.72 -2.67
CA ALA A 20 -2.73 -0.65 -2.16
C ALA A 20 -3.99 -1.06 -1.37
N ALA A 21 -4.60 -0.14 -0.61
CA ALA A 21 -5.84 -0.41 0.11
C ALA A 21 -7.04 -0.60 -0.83
N LEU A 22 -7.08 0.12 -1.96
CA LEU A 22 -8.07 -0.10 -3.01
C LEU A 22 -7.84 -1.45 -3.69
N SER A 23 -6.60 -1.79 -4.04
CA SER A 23 -6.28 -3.08 -4.65
C SER A 23 -6.71 -4.27 -3.79
N VAL A 24 -6.62 -4.18 -2.45
CA VAL A 24 -7.13 -5.22 -1.54
C VAL A 24 -8.64 -5.41 -1.70
N ARG A 25 -9.40 -4.31 -1.77
CA ARG A 25 -10.86 -4.35 -1.91
C ARG A 25 -11.28 -4.92 -3.26
N GLU A 26 -10.58 -4.53 -4.31
CA GLU A 26 -10.80 -5.03 -5.67
C GLU A 26 -10.50 -6.51 -5.77
N ALA A 27 -9.35 -6.96 -5.24
CA ALA A 27 -8.98 -8.37 -5.20
C ALA A 27 -9.95 -9.21 -4.35
N GLN A 28 -10.49 -8.64 -3.26
CA GLN A 28 -11.52 -9.30 -2.45
C GLN A 28 -12.83 -9.46 -3.23
N ALA A 29 -13.24 -8.43 -3.97
CA ALA A 29 -14.43 -8.48 -4.81
C ALA A 29 -14.28 -9.52 -5.95
N GLU A 30 -13.10 -9.56 -6.57
CA GLU A 30 -12.71 -10.57 -7.56
C GLU A 30 -12.79 -11.98 -6.99
N LEU A 31 -12.11 -12.23 -5.87
CA LEU A 31 -12.16 -13.51 -5.17
C LEU A 31 -13.60 -13.93 -4.86
N THR A 32 -14.42 -13.01 -4.34
CA THR A 32 -15.82 -13.30 -4.01
C THR A 32 -16.62 -13.68 -5.25
N ARG A 33 -16.41 -12.98 -6.38
CA ARG A 33 -17.09 -13.29 -7.64
C ARG A 33 -16.65 -14.64 -8.21
N THR A 34 -15.36 -14.92 -8.26
CA THR A 34 -14.80 -16.19 -8.74
C THR A 34 -15.21 -17.38 -7.88
N VAL A 35 -15.34 -17.19 -6.57
CA VAL A 35 -15.86 -18.23 -5.68
C VAL A 35 -17.36 -18.48 -5.87
N LYS A 36 -18.14 -17.45 -6.22
CA LYS A 36 -19.59 -17.59 -6.46
C LYS A 36 -19.93 -18.13 -7.84
N ASP A 37 -19.05 -17.94 -8.82
CA ASP A 37 -19.25 -18.44 -10.17
C ASP A 37 -19.11 -19.98 -10.21
N ALA A 38 -20.14 -20.66 -10.69
CA ALA A 38 -20.15 -22.11 -10.85
C ALA A 38 -19.25 -22.59 -11.99
N GLY A 39 -18.93 -21.72 -12.97
CA GLY A 39 -18.02 -22.03 -14.07
C GLY A 39 -16.54 -21.95 -13.71
N SER A 40 -16.21 -21.27 -12.61
CA SER A 40 -14.83 -21.06 -12.17
C SER A 40 -14.20 -22.35 -11.64
N SER A 41 -13.04 -22.71 -12.21
CA SER A 41 -12.28 -23.90 -11.82
C SER A 41 -11.65 -23.76 -10.43
N SER A 42 -11.12 -24.87 -9.89
CA SER A 42 -10.33 -24.84 -8.65
C SER A 42 -9.08 -23.97 -8.79
N LEU A 43 -8.45 -23.96 -9.97
CA LEU A 43 -7.29 -23.14 -10.25
C LEU A 43 -7.63 -21.65 -10.26
N ASP A 44 -8.78 -21.26 -10.82
CA ASP A 44 -9.21 -19.87 -10.87
C ASP A 44 -9.45 -19.31 -9.46
N ARG A 45 -10.10 -20.10 -8.60
CA ARG A 45 -10.31 -19.76 -7.19
C ARG A 45 -8.98 -19.60 -6.45
N ALA A 46 -8.06 -20.53 -6.65
CA ALA A 46 -6.73 -20.47 -6.03
C ALA A 46 -5.93 -19.23 -6.49
N ARG A 47 -6.00 -18.88 -7.78
CA ARG A 47 -5.37 -17.66 -8.31
C ARG A 47 -6.00 -16.39 -7.73
N ALA A 48 -7.32 -16.34 -7.63
CA ALA A 48 -8.01 -15.19 -7.04
C ALA A 48 -7.67 -15.03 -5.54
N GLN A 49 -7.53 -16.14 -4.81
CA GLN A 49 -7.09 -16.12 -3.42
C GLN A 49 -5.66 -15.60 -3.29
N LEU A 50 -4.73 -16.11 -4.10
CA LEU A 50 -3.35 -15.64 -4.11
C LEU A 50 -3.26 -14.14 -4.44
N ALA A 51 -4.05 -13.65 -5.40
CA ALA A 51 -4.09 -12.23 -5.75
C ALA A 51 -4.55 -11.36 -4.57
N TYR A 52 -5.56 -11.80 -3.83
CA TYR A 52 -6.00 -11.13 -2.60
C TYR A 52 -4.89 -11.12 -1.53
N ASP A 53 -4.26 -12.27 -1.27
CA ASP A 53 -3.19 -12.38 -0.27
C ASP A 53 -2.00 -11.48 -0.62
N GLN A 54 -1.61 -11.43 -1.90
CA GLN A 54 -0.57 -10.54 -2.40
C GLN A 54 -0.95 -9.06 -2.24
N ALA A 55 -2.22 -8.70 -2.49
CA ALA A 55 -2.68 -7.33 -2.26
C ALA A 55 -2.62 -6.94 -0.78
N VAL A 56 -3.01 -7.84 0.12
CA VAL A 56 -2.93 -7.63 1.58
C VAL A 56 -1.48 -7.45 2.02
N GLN A 57 -0.57 -8.29 1.54
CA GLN A 57 0.85 -8.18 1.84
C GLN A 57 1.43 -6.85 1.33
N ARG A 58 1.11 -6.45 0.10
CA ARG A 58 1.50 -5.15 -0.46
C ARG A 58 0.99 -3.98 0.38
N LEU A 59 -0.26 -4.01 0.85
CA LEU A 59 -0.78 -2.95 1.72
C LEU A 59 -0.01 -2.87 3.05
N LYS A 60 0.34 -4.01 3.64
CA LYS A 60 1.16 -4.07 4.86
C LYS A 60 2.54 -3.44 4.64
N ASP A 61 3.17 -3.73 3.50
CA ASP A 61 4.48 -3.17 3.15
C ASP A 61 4.39 -1.66 2.95
N GLN A 62 3.41 -1.18 2.18
CA GLN A 62 3.19 0.27 1.99
C GLN A 62 2.86 1.01 3.28
N THR A 63 2.11 0.39 4.18
CA THR A 63 1.81 0.95 5.51
C THR A 63 3.07 1.07 6.36
N THR A 64 3.95 0.07 6.32
CA THR A 64 5.23 0.08 7.05
C THR A 64 6.15 1.17 6.51
N GLU A 65 6.28 1.24 5.19
CA GLU A 65 7.15 2.21 4.53
C GLU A 65 6.68 3.64 4.75
N THR A 66 5.37 3.91 4.58
CA THR A 66 4.79 5.23 4.84
C THR A 66 5.00 5.66 6.29
N LYS A 67 4.90 4.74 7.26
CA LYS A 67 5.16 5.04 8.67
C LYS A 67 6.62 5.41 8.92
N ARG A 68 7.57 4.71 8.29
CA ARG A 68 9.01 5.02 8.36
C ARG A 68 9.31 6.39 7.78
N LEU A 69 8.87 6.65 6.54
CA LEU A 69 9.03 7.94 5.87
C LEU A 69 8.41 9.09 6.66
N LYS A 70 7.24 8.88 7.28
CA LYS A 70 6.62 9.89 8.15
C LYS A 70 7.49 10.23 9.35
N THR A 71 8.13 9.23 9.96
CA THR A 71 9.02 9.41 11.13
C THR A 71 10.29 10.14 10.72
N GLU A 72 10.91 9.73 9.61
CA GLU A 72 12.12 10.35 9.06
C GLU A 72 11.86 11.81 8.66
N THR A 73 10.79 12.07 7.92
CA THR A 73 10.40 13.42 7.49
C THR A 73 10.14 14.34 8.68
N ALA A 74 9.49 13.84 9.74
CA ALA A 74 9.26 14.62 10.95
C ALA A 74 10.56 14.97 11.69
N ALA A 75 11.50 14.03 11.77
CA ALA A 75 12.82 14.27 12.37
C ALA A 75 13.62 15.30 11.57
N ALA A 76 13.65 15.16 10.24
CA ALA A 76 14.36 16.07 9.35
C ALA A 76 13.77 17.50 9.40
N ASN A 77 12.44 17.63 9.36
CA ASN A 77 11.77 18.93 9.48
C ASN A 77 12.10 19.61 10.83
N LYS A 78 12.16 18.86 11.94
CA LYS A 78 12.52 19.41 13.26
C LYS A 78 13.96 19.95 13.29
N ILE A 79 14.90 19.21 12.71
CA ILE A 79 16.32 19.63 12.63
C ILE A 79 16.44 20.86 11.73
N GLY A 80 15.80 20.86 10.56
CA GLY A 80 15.82 21.98 9.62
C GLY A 80 15.32 23.28 10.22
N VAL A 81 14.23 23.24 10.99
CA VAL A 81 13.71 24.42 11.71
C VAL A 81 14.64 24.88 12.84
N SER A 82 15.37 23.96 13.49
CA SER A 82 16.26 24.31 14.62
C SER A 82 17.62 24.85 14.17
N GLY A 83 18.02 24.58 12.92
CA GLY A 83 19.28 25.03 12.33
C GLY A 83 19.14 26.24 11.39
N SER A 84 17.92 26.76 11.23
CA SER A 84 17.61 27.96 10.42
C SER A 84 17.62 29.22 11.26
#